data_AF-A0A072V154-F1
#
_entry.id   AF-A0A072V154-F1
#
_cell.length_a   1.000
_cell.length_b   1.000
_cell.length_c   1.000
_cell.angle_alpha   90.00
_cell.angle_beta   90.00
_cell.angle_gamma   90.00
#
_symmetry.space_group_name_H-M   'P 1'
#
loop_
_entity.id
_entity.type
_entity.pdbx_description
1 polymer ?
#
loop_
_entity_poly.entity_id
_entity_poly.type
_entity_poly.pdbx_seq_one_letter_code
_entity_poly.pdbx_strand_id
1 'polypeptide(L)'
;MVISLLLRKRPREVLVRCICLSRKSSSSDERKHSVVWRFVNGAIIPSKWLGCFTRQYLFSQADILVRGYGGYNTRWALFLLHHLFPLESTKPPLATAIFFGANDSALSGRTSERQHVPIQEYKHNLQKMVLRLKSCSPTMLIVLITPPPVCEEGRRAYAISLYGNNARELSERTNEVTGQYANTCVEMAKEMGVAYINLWSKMQETEGWQKKFLWDGLHLTPDGNAVVFQEVIKVFNEAGLSADKMPYDFPHHSKIDDKNPGSSFQQNVCDASL
;
A
#
# COMPACT_ATOMS: atom_id res chain seq x y z
N MET A 1 -4.59 -3.12 -8.29
CA MET A 1 -3.90 -1.88 -7.85
C MET A 1 -2.73 -2.32 -6.97
N VAL A 2 -1.50 -2.04 -7.40
CA VAL A 2 -0.30 -2.28 -6.59
C VAL A 2 -0.23 -1.14 -5.60
N ILE A 3 0.09 -1.37 -4.33
CA ILE A 3 0.44 -0.28 -3.43
C ILE A 3 1.78 -0.62 -2.85
N SER A 4 2.80 0.10 -3.32
CA SER A 4 4.00 0.24 -2.52
C SER A 4 3.74 1.35 -1.52
N LEU A 5 3.54 0.93 -0.27
CA LEU A 5 3.44 1.80 0.89
C LEU A 5 4.85 1.99 1.42
N LEU A 6 5.34 3.22 1.35
CA LEU A 6 6.65 3.58 1.86
C LEU A 6 6.47 4.38 3.12
N LEU A 7 6.91 3.84 4.25
CA LEU A 7 7.05 4.62 5.47
C LEU A 7 8.43 5.28 5.47
N ARG A 8 8.47 6.62 5.53
CA ARG A 8 9.71 7.37 5.75
C ARG A 8 9.60 8.17 7.04
N LYS A 9 10.68 8.20 7.83
CA LYS A 9 10.80 9.19 8.91
C LYS A 9 10.85 10.57 8.26
N ARG A 10 10.07 11.53 8.77
CA ARG A 10 10.06 12.88 8.21
C ARG A 10 11.43 13.52 8.42
N PRO A 11 12.08 14.05 7.37
CA PRO A 11 13.31 14.80 7.53
C PRO A 11 12.98 16.17 8.14
N ARG A 12 13.83 16.65 9.06
CA ARG A 12 13.67 17.97 9.69
C ARG A 12 13.70 19.15 8.70
N GLU A 13 14.22 18.93 7.50
CA GLU A 13 14.39 19.97 6.47
C GLU A 13 13.33 19.94 5.36
N VAL A 14 12.43 18.94 5.33
CA VAL A 14 11.39 18.88 4.29
C VAL A 14 10.12 19.54 4.79
N LEU A 15 10.07 20.86 4.59
CA LEU A 15 8.89 21.69 4.75
C LEU A 15 7.86 21.36 3.67
N VAL A 16 7.03 20.33 3.87
CA VAL A 16 5.73 20.26 3.17
C VAL A 16 4.76 21.14 3.96
N ARG A 17 4.55 22.36 3.47
CA ARG A 17 3.57 23.31 4.01
C ARG A 17 2.17 22.70 3.98
N CYS A 18 1.65 22.36 5.16
CA CYS A 18 0.23 22.46 5.46
C CYS A 18 0.10 23.27 6.74
N ILE A 19 -0.01 24.60 6.60
CA ILE A 19 -0.41 25.48 7.69
C ILE A 19 -1.92 25.31 7.83
N CYS A 20 -2.36 24.54 8.82
CA CYS A 20 -3.76 24.45 9.18
C CYS A 20 -4.05 25.52 10.25
N LEU A 21 -4.50 26.71 9.84
CA LEU A 21 -5.04 27.70 10.78
C LEU A 21 -6.47 27.29 11.14
N SER A 22 -6.64 26.73 12.34
CA SER A 22 -7.96 26.50 12.93
C SER A 22 -8.61 27.85 13.28
N ARG A 23 -9.63 28.27 12.51
CA ARG A 23 -10.62 29.24 13.01
C ARG A 23 -11.66 28.48 13.83
N LYS A 24 -11.78 28.83 15.12
CA LYS A 24 -12.98 28.51 15.91
C LYS A 24 -14.16 29.26 15.27
N SER A 25 -15.22 28.55 14.89
CA SER A 25 -16.55 29.15 14.78
C SER A 25 -17.55 28.31 15.57
N SER A 26 -18.04 28.92 16.64
CA SER A 26 -19.24 28.54 17.37
C SER A 26 -20.46 28.68 16.47
N SER A 27 -21.10 27.57 16.12
CA SER A 27 -22.56 27.46 16.01
C SER A 27 -22.91 26.03 15.61
N SER A 28 -23.96 25.55 16.26
CA SER A 28 -24.65 24.29 16.02
C SER A 28 -25.18 24.24 14.59
N ASP A 29 -24.53 23.48 13.72
CA ASP A 29 -25.20 22.91 12.55
C ASP A 29 -24.40 21.72 12.00
N GLU A 30 -25.07 20.58 11.85
CA GLU A 30 -24.52 19.35 11.30
C GLU A 30 -24.09 19.54 9.84
N ARG A 31 -22.84 19.95 9.61
CA ARG A 31 -22.22 19.90 8.28
C ARG A 31 -21.10 18.88 8.26
N LYS A 32 -21.41 17.77 7.57
CA LYS A 32 -20.48 16.74 7.09
C LYS A 32 -19.18 17.41 6.62
N HIS A 33 -18.09 17.17 7.35
CA HIS A 33 -16.76 17.64 6.98
C HIS A 33 -16.26 16.88 5.74
N SER A 34 -16.62 17.36 4.55
CA SER A 34 -15.97 16.99 3.30
C SER A 34 -14.68 17.80 3.16
N VAL A 35 -13.57 17.25 3.63
CA VAL A 35 -12.24 17.78 3.28
C VAL A 35 -11.98 17.42 1.82
N VAL A 36 -12.09 18.42 0.94
CA VAL A 36 -11.81 18.32 -0.49
C VAL A 36 -10.30 18.26 -0.69
N TRP A 37 -9.78 17.10 -1.08
CA TRP A 37 -8.39 16.93 -1.49
C TRP A 37 -8.27 17.15 -3.00
N ARG A 38 -7.75 18.31 -3.41
CA ARG A 38 -7.37 18.60 -4.81
C ARG A 38 -5.97 18.03 -5.05
N PHE A 39 -5.87 16.93 -5.79
CA PHE A 39 -4.62 16.34 -6.25
C PHE A 39 -4.13 17.07 -7.50
N VAL A 40 -2.88 17.53 -7.50
CA VAL A 40 -2.22 18.08 -8.69
C VAL A 40 -1.66 16.92 -9.50
N ASN A 41 -2.07 16.87 -10.78
CA ASN A 41 -1.67 15.96 -11.85
C ASN A 41 -2.08 14.49 -11.70
N GLY A 42 -3.30 14.23 -12.20
CA GLY A 42 -3.57 13.14 -13.14
C GLY A 42 -3.20 11.73 -12.72
N ALA A 43 -4.24 10.98 -12.35
CA ALA A 43 -4.34 9.53 -12.20
C ALA A 43 -4.17 8.95 -10.79
N ILE A 44 -5.23 8.23 -10.41
CA ILE A 44 -5.40 7.18 -9.41
C ILE A 44 -6.31 7.60 -8.24
N ILE A 45 -7.51 7.01 -8.25
CA ILE A 45 -8.46 6.99 -7.15
C ILE A 45 -7.75 6.31 -5.97
N PRO A 46 -7.49 7.01 -4.85
CA PRO A 46 -6.88 6.39 -3.69
C PRO A 46 -7.83 5.31 -3.16
N SER A 47 -7.39 4.07 -3.11
CA SER A 47 -8.14 3.02 -2.42
C SER A 47 -8.36 3.42 -0.96
N LYS A 48 -9.58 3.23 -0.44
CA LYS A 48 -9.97 3.74 0.89
C LYS A 48 -9.08 3.29 2.06
N TRP A 49 -8.45 2.10 2.02
CA TRP A 49 -7.53 1.67 3.10
C TRP A 49 -6.31 2.57 3.23
N LEU A 50 -5.83 3.09 2.10
CA LEU A 50 -4.74 4.03 2.08
C LEU A 50 -5.15 5.33 2.78
N GLY A 51 -6.42 5.73 2.68
CA GLY A 51 -7.01 6.83 3.45
C GLY A 51 -6.98 6.59 4.96
N CYS A 52 -7.27 5.36 5.41
CA CYS A 52 -7.17 4.99 6.83
C CYS A 52 -5.71 4.92 7.30
N PHE A 53 -4.82 4.34 6.50
CA PHE A 53 -3.39 4.23 6.80
C PHE A 53 -2.71 5.60 6.87
N THR A 54 -3.01 6.47 5.91
CA THR A 54 -2.61 7.88 5.93
C THR A 54 -3.16 8.61 7.14
N ARG A 55 -4.41 8.40 7.54
CA ARG A 55 -4.95 9.02 8.76
C ARG A 55 -4.27 8.54 10.05
N GLN A 56 -3.81 7.29 10.12
CA GLN A 56 -3.10 6.83 11.33
C GLN A 56 -1.68 7.40 11.38
N TYR A 57 -0.91 7.29 10.30
CA TYR A 57 0.53 7.59 10.29
C TYR A 57 0.89 9.03 9.90
N LEU A 58 0.11 9.71 9.05
CA LEU A 58 0.37 11.12 8.72
C LEU A 58 0.16 12.04 9.92
N PHE A 59 -0.78 11.68 10.79
CA PHE A 59 -1.04 12.42 12.03
C PHE A 59 0.00 12.11 13.12
N SER A 60 0.73 11.00 12.99
CA SER A 60 1.64 10.52 14.02
C SER A 60 2.96 9.98 13.47
N GLN A 61 3.71 10.84 12.76
CA GLN A 61 5.19 10.82 12.73
C GLN A 61 5.88 10.07 11.57
N ALA A 62 5.17 9.66 10.52
CA ALA A 62 5.79 9.14 9.29
C ALA A 62 5.09 9.59 8.00
N ASP A 63 5.89 9.76 6.95
CA ASP A 63 5.37 9.99 5.60
C ASP A 63 4.97 8.67 4.95
N ILE A 64 3.85 8.72 4.22
CA ILE A 64 3.37 7.61 3.40
C ILE A 64 3.48 7.99 1.95
N LEU A 65 4.34 7.28 1.21
CA LEU A 65 4.40 7.42 -0.23
C LEU A 65 3.70 6.26 -0.89
N VAL A 66 2.90 6.58 -1.89
CA VAL A 66 2.03 5.64 -2.59
C VAL A 66 2.51 5.55 -4.02
N ARG A 67 2.86 4.34 -4.44
CA ARG A 67 3.32 4.04 -5.80
C ARG A 67 2.52 2.90 -6.37
N GLY A 68 1.26 3.21 -6.69
CA GLY A 68 0.37 2.28 -7.34
C GLY A 68 0.18 2.59 -8.80
N TYR A 69 0.17 1.56 -9.63
CA TYR A 69 0.02 1.70 -11.07
C TYR A 69 -1.08 0.74 -11.53
N GLY A 70 -2.19 1.30 -12.02
CA GLY A 70 -3.33 0.54 -12.49
C GLY A 70 -2.93 -0.39 -13.65
N GLY A 71 -3.28 -1.67 -13.55
CA GLY A 71 -3.02 -2.65 -14.61
C GLY A 71 -1.59 -3.17 -14.73
N TYR A 72 -0.63 -2.71 -13.90
CA TYR A 72 0.76 -3.16 -13.98
C TYR A 72 0.95 -4.58 -13.43
N ASN A 73 1.83 -5.35 -14.08
CA ASN A 73 2.36 -6.62 -13.61
C ASN A 73 3.80 -6.47 -13.10
N THR A 74 4.37 -7.53 -12.53
CA THR A 74 5.73 -7.50 -11.99
C THR A 74 6.79 -7.21 -13.06
N ARG A 75 6.63 -7.72 -14.28
CA ARG A 75 7.55 -7.50 -15.41
C ARG A 75 7.72 -6.00 -15.70
N TRP A 76 6.61 -5.27 -15.79
CA TRP A 76 6.65 -3.83 -16.05
C TRP A 76 7.15 -3.03 -14.85
N ALA A 77 6.82 -3.48 -13.64
CA ALA A 77 7.25 -2.82 -12.42
C ALA A 77 8.77 -2.84 -12.19
N LEU A 78 9.47 -3.86 -12.71
CA LEU A 78 10.94 -3.89 -12.63
C LEU A 78 11.60 -2.67 -13.30
N PHE A 79 11.03 -2.16 -14.37
CA PHE A 79 11.54 -0.94 -15.03
C PHE A 79 11.39 0.31 -14.17
N LEU A 80 10.48 0.31 -13.19
CA LEU A 80 10.27 1.44 -12.29
C LEU A 80 11.19 1.42 -11.06
N LEU A 81 11.78 0.26 -10.73
CA LEU A 81 12.48 0.08 -9.45
C LEU A 81 13.61 1.08 -9.23
N HIS A 82 14.39 1.38 -10.26
CA HIS A 82 15.53 2.30 -10.12
C HIS A 82 15.09 3.76 -9.94
N HIS A 83 13.94 4.15 -10.51
CA HIS A 83 13.34 5.46 -10.31
C HIS A 83 12.69 5.60 -8.92
N LEU A 84 12.08 4.52 -8.43
CA LEU A 84 11.37 4.53 -7.14
C LEU A 84 12.33 4.34 -5.95
N PHE A 85 13.39 3.56 -6.15
CA PHE A 85 14.38 3.18 -5.16
C PHE A 85 15.81 3.38 -5.71
N PRO A 86 16.28 4.63 -5.82
CA PRO A 86 17.66 4.90 -6.19
C PRO A 86 18.62 4.44 -5.07
N LEU A 87 19.76 3.84 -5.45
CA LEU A 87 20.74 3.31 -4.48
C LEU A 87 21.42 4.42 -3.66
N GLU A 88 21.58 5.59 -4.26
CA GLU A 88 22.23 6.76 -3.64
C GLU A 88 21.26 7.58 -2.76
N SER A 89 20.07 7.06 -2.48
CA SER A 89 19.10 7.73 -1.62
C SER A 89 19.63 7.82 -0.19
N THR A 90 19.96 9.03 0.26
CA THR A 90 20.35 9.30 1.65
C THR A 90 19.22 9.09 2.67
N LYS A 91 17.98 8.88 2.19
CA LYS A 91 16.77 8.72 3.02
C LYS A 91 15.93 7.52 2.55
N PRO A 92 16.43 6.29 2.71
CA PRO A 92 15.66 5.11 2.32
C PRO A 92 14.39 4.98 3.19
N PRO A 93 13.32 4.35 2.66
CA PRO A 93 12.15 3.97 3.45
C PRO A 93 12.49 3.05 4.63
N LEU A 94 11.78 3.23 5.74
CA LEU A 94 11.79 2.32 6.89
C LEU A 94 11.09 0.99 6.56
N ALA A 95 10.00 1.07 5.80
CA ALA A 95 9.24 -0.09 5.38
C ALA A 95 8.71 0.08 3.95
N THR A 96 8.62 -1.04 3.24
CA THR A 96 8.06 -1.13 1.88
C THR A 96 7.17 -2.35 1.77
N ALA A 97 5.90 -2.15 1.43
CA ALA A 97 5.02 -3.22 0.97
C ALA A 97 5.15 -3.45 -0.55
N ILE A 98 5.12 -4.70 -1.01
CA ILE A 98 5.04 -5.06 -2.44
C ILE A 98 3.77 -5.87 -2.62
N PHE A 99 2.85 -5.39 -3.48
CA PHE A 99 1.53 -5.99 -3.66
C PHE A 99 1.23 -6.21 -5.15
N PHE A 100 1.80 -7.26 -5.72
CA PHE A 100 1.64 -7.69 -7.12
C PHE A 100 1.03 -9.09 -7.21
N GLY A 101 0.83 -9.61 -8.42
CA GLY A 101 0.33 -10.97 -8.65
C GLY A 101 -1.06 -11.00 -9.26
N ALA A 102 -1.92 -10.03 -8.95
CA ALA A 102 -3.31 -10.05 -9.43
C ALA A 102 -3.37 -9.86 -10.95
N ASN A 103 -2.52 -8.98 -11.50
CA ASN A 103 -2.45 -8.79 -12.95
C ASN A 103 -1.66 -9.91 -13.63
N ASP A 104 -0.56 -10.33 -13.01
CA ASP A 104 0.32 -11.41 -13.44
C ASP A 104 -0.44 -12.73 -13.64
N SER A 105 -1.43 -13.01 -12.77
CA SER A 105 -2.28 -14.21 -12.84
C SER A 105 -3.34 -14.20 -13.94
N ALA A 106 -3.34 -13.19 -14.82
CA ALA A 106 -4.15 -13.24 -16.04
C ALA A 106 -3.83 -14.49 -16.86
N LEU A 107 -4.84 -15.06 -17.50
CA LEU A 107 -4.68 -16.26 -18.31
C LEU A 107 -4.39 -15.94 -19.77
N SER A 108 -3.49 -16.72 -20.36
CA SER A 108 -3.17 -16.65 -21.80
C SER A 108 -4.42 -16.97 -22.64
N GLY A 109 -4.62 -16.27 -23.76
CA GLY A 109 -5.80 -16.42 -24.62
C GLY A 109 -7.09 -15.77 -24.08
N ARG A 110 -7.01 -15.00 -22.98
CA ARG A 110 -8.16 -14.24 -22.41
C ARG A 110 -7.98 -12.73 -22.60
N THR A 111 -9.02 -11.94 -22.33
CA THR A 111 -9.05 -10.47 -22.57
C THR A 111 -7.90 -9.68 -21.96
N SER A 112 -7.30 -10.18 -20.87
CA SER A 112 -6.20 -9.53 -20.17
C SER A 112 -4.85 -10.25 -20.34
N GLU A 113 -4.68 -11.07 -21.37
CA GLU A 113 -3.46 -11.86 -21.58
C GLU A 113 -2.17 -11.03 -21.59
N ARG A 114 -2.22 -9.76 -22.04
CA ARG A 114 -1.05 -8.85 -22.01
C ARG A 114 -0.47 -8.62 -20.63
N GLN A 115 -1.27 -8.86 -19.59
CA GLN A 115 -0.86 -8.72 -18.19
C GLN A 115 -0.20 -9.98 -17.65
N HIS A 116 -0.36 -11.12 -18.34
CA HIS A 116 0.17 -12.41 -17.91
C HIS A 116 1.70 -12.37 -17.76
N VAL A 117 2.16 -12.92 -16.65
CA VAL A 117 3.58 -13.16 -16.36
C VAL A 117 3.72 -14.59 -15.86
N PRO A 118 4.44 -15.48 -16.56
CA PRO A 118 4.61 -16.87 -16.12
C PRO A 118 5.09 -16.98 -14.68
N ILE A 119 4.59 -17.97 -13.94
CA ILE A 119 4.80 -18.08 -12.48
C ILE A 119 6.28 -18.04 -12.06
N GLN A 120 7.17 -18.66 -12.84
CA GLN A 120 8.61 -18.65 -12.60
C GLN A 120 9.21 -17.25 -12.79
N GLU A 121 8.75 -16.53 -13.82
CA GLU A 121 9.16 -15.15 -14.03
C GLU A 121 8.63 -14.24 -12.92
N TYR A 122 7.37 -14.43 -12.50
CA TYR A 122 6.78 -13.70 -11.37
C TYR A 122 7.61 -13.88 -10.09
N LYS A 123 7.98 -15.13 -9.74
CA LYS A 123 8.86 -15.42 -8.59
C LYS A 123 10.19 -14.66 -8.70
N HIS A 124 10.83 -14.76 -9.86
CA HIS A 124 12.12 -14.11 -10.10
C HIS A 124 12.02 -12.57 -10.08
N ASN A 125 10.93 -12.01 -10.59
CA ASN A 125 10.69 -10.57 -10.55
C ASN A 125 10.52 -10.08 -9.11
N LEU A 126 9.75 -10.80 -8.28
CA LEU A 126 9.64 -10.47 -6.85
C LEU A 126 10.99 -10.56 -6.13
N GLN A 127 11.78 -11.61 -6.42
CA GLN A 127 13.13 -11.76 -5.87
C GLN A 127 14.01 -10.55 -6.21
N LYS A 128 14.02 -10.11 -7.48
CA LYS A 128 14.73 -8.91 -7.93
C LYS A 128 14.27 -7.64 -7.20
N MET A 129 12.96 -7.48 -6.99
CA MET A 129 12.43 -6.36 -6.21
C MET A 129 12.96 -6.38 -4.77
N VAL A 130 12.89 -7.52 -4.09
CA VAL A 130 13.37 -7.67 -2.71
C VAL A 130 14.87 -7.37 -2.60
N LEU A 131 15.68 -7.94 -3.51
CA LEU A 131 17.13 -7.70 -3.52
C LEU A 131 17.44 -6.22 -3.73
N ARG A 132 16.74 -5.54 -4.64
CA ARG A 132 16.90 -4.09 -4.85
C ARG A 132 16.61 -3.29 -3.59
N LEU A 133 15.52 -3.61 -2.87
CA LEU A 133 15.16 -2.93 -1.63
C LEU A 133 16.20 -3.15 -0.53
N LYS A 134 16.70 -4.39 -0.38
CA LYS A 134 17.79 -4.72 0.57
C LYS A 134 19.07 -3.96 0.22
N SER A 135 19.39 -3.77 -1.06
CA SER A 135 20.54 -2.94 -1.48
C SER A 135 20.35 -1.45 -1.18
N CYS A 136 19.11 -0.94 -1.20
CA CYS A 136 18.82 0.45 -0.80
C CYS A 136 18.92 0.66 0.72
N SER A 137 18.48 -0.32 1.51
CA SER A 137 18.64 -0.31 2.96
C SER A 137 18.55 -1.74 3.50
N PRO A 138 19.65 -2.28 4.09
CA PRO A 138 19.66 -3.62 4.66
C PRO A 138 18.68 -3.80 5.83
N THR A 139 18.29 -2.71 6.49
CA THR A 139 17.39 -2.69 7.65
C THR A 139 15.93 -2.41 7.29
N MET A 140 15.62 -2.21 6.00
CA MET A 140 14.25 -1.94 5.56
C MET A 140 13.34 -3.13 5.85
N LEU A 141 12.19 -2.86 6.48
CA LEU A 141 11.11 -3.84 6.59
C LEU A 141 10.45 -4.03 5.23
N ILE A 142 10.66 -5.19 4.61
CA ILE A 142 10.04 -5.55 3.33
C ILE A 142 8.88 -6.50 3.61
N VAL A 143 7.69 -6.16 3.13
CA VAL A 143 6.47 -6.98 3.27
C VAL A 143 5.91 -7.34 1.91
N LEU A 144 5.81 -8.64 1.61
CA LEU A 144 5.17 -9.12 0.39
C LEU A 144 3.69 -9.44 0.65
N ILE A 145 2.80 -8.85 -0.13
CA ILE A 145 1.36 -9.09 -0.01
C ILE A 145 0.95 -9.94 -1.22
N THR A 146 0.37 -11.11 -0.96
CA THR A 146 -0.14 -11.99 -2.03
C THR A 146 -1.31 -11.33 -2.75
N PRO A 147 -1.57 -11.63 -4.04
CA PRO A 147 -2.78 -11.16 -4.68
C PRO A 147 -4.03 -11.59 -3.88
N PRO A 148 -5.08 -10.74 -3.80
CA PRO A 148 -6.34 -11.16 -3.20
C PRO A 148 -6.99 -12.28 -4.01
N PRO A 149 -7.97 -13.01 -3.46
CA PRO A 149 -8.73 -13.98 -4.24
C PRO A 149 -9.54 -13.27 -5.34
N VAL A 150 -9.90 -14.01 -6.39
CA VAL A 150 -10.73 -13.54 -7.51
C VAL A 150 -12.07 -14.26 -7.46
N CYS A 151 -13.16 -13.56 -7.72
CA CYS A 151 -14.48 -14.17 -7.88
C CYS A 151 -14.88 -14.14 -9.36
N GLU A 152 -14.82 -15.30 -10.02
CA GLU A 152 -15.17 -15.44 -11.44
C GLU A 152 -16.62 -15.05 -11.73
N GLU A 153 -17.55 -15.39 -10.83
CA GLU A 153 -18.96 -14.99 -10.95
C GLU A 153 -19.12 -13.46 -10.88
N GLY A 154 -18.45 -12.81 -9.92
CA GLY A 154 -18.42 -11.35 -9.80
C GLY A 154 -17.81 -10.68 -11.02
N ARG A 155 -16.71 -11.23 -11.55
CA ARG A 155 -16.07 -10.78 -12.79
C ARG A 155 -17.01 -10.88 -13.98
N ARG A 156 -17.71 -12.01 -14.12
CA ARG A 156 -18.70 -12.23 -15.19
C ARG A 156 -19.86 -11.25 -15.08
N ALA A 157 -20.44 -11.09 -13.89
CA ALA A 157 -21.53 -10.15 -13.65
C ALA A 157 -21.12 -8.70 -14.00
N TYR A 158 -19.90 -8.31 -13.63
CA TYR A 158 -19.36 -7.00 -13.97
C TYR A 158 -19.06 -6.84 -15.47
N ALA A 159 -18.56 -7.88 -16.14
CA ALA A 159 -18.37 -7.84 -17.58
C ALA A 159 -19.71 -7.67 -18.32
N ILE A 160 -20.75 -8.39 -17.88
CA ILE A 160 -22.12 -8.26 -18.42
C ILE A 160 -22.66 -6.85 -18.19
N SER A 161 -22.45 -6.25 -17.00
CA SER A 161 -22.95 -4.90 -16.73
C SER A 161 -22.27 -3.82 -17.59
N LEU A 162 -21.02 -4.02 -18.00
CA LEU A 162 -20.28 -3.09 -18.86
C LEU A 162 -20.53 -3.29 -20.35
N TYR A 163 -20.62 -4.54 -20.79
CA TYR A 163 -20.57 -4.89 -22.23
C TYR A 163 -21.84 -5.56 -22.76
N GLY A 164 -22.80 -5.88 -21.89
CA GLY A 164 -24.04 -6.57 -22.26
C GLY A 164 -23.77 -7.86 -23.03
N ASN A 165 -24.37 -7.99 -24.22
CA ASN A 165 -24.20 -9.14 -25.10
C ASN A 165 -22.76 -9.30 -25.65
N ASN A 166 -21.93 -8.26 -25.57
CA ASN A 166 -20.53 -8.31 -25.98
C ASN A 166 -19.58 -8.76 -24.85
N ALA A 167 -20.11 -9.08 -23.66
CA ALA A 167 -19.32 -9.58 -22.56
C ALA A 167 -18.71 -10.94 -22.91
N ARG A 168 -17.39 -11.06 -22.75
CA ARG A 168 -16.73 -12.37 -22.93
C ARG A 168 -17.18 -13.32 -21.82
N GLU A 169 -17.43 -14.57 -22.19
CA GLU A 169 -17.96 -15.57 -21.26
C GLU A 169 -16.95 -16.02 -20.20
N LEU A 170 -15.69 -16.13 -20.59
CA LEU A 170 -14.60 -16.60 -19.73
C LEU A 170 -13.98 -15.43 -18.97
N SER A 171 -13.98 -15.52 -17.64
CA SER A 171 -13.26 -14.58 -16.76
C SER A 171 -11.79 -14.51 -17.15
N GLU A 172 -11.15 -13.34 -17.15
CA GLU A 172 -9.74 -13.23 -17.54
C GLU A 172 -8.75 -13.85 -16.55
N ARG A 173 -9.23 -14.18 -15.35
CA ARG A 173 -8.51 -14.81 -14.24
C ARG A 173 -9.39 -15.87 -13.58
N THR A 174 -8.77 -16.84 -12.91
CA THR A 174 -9.47 -17.75 -12.00
C THR A 174 -8.90 -17.63 -10.60
N ASN A 175 -9.71 -17.96 -9.59
CA ASN A 175 -9.25 -17.95 -8.20
C ASN A 175 -8.17 -19.00 -7.98
N GLU A 176 -8.32 -20.17 -8.62
CA GLU A 176 -7.36 -21.27 -8.58
C GLU A 176 -5.97 -20.84 -9.04
N VAL A 177 -5.89 -20.24 -10.23
CA VAL A 177 -4.62 -19.77 -10.79
C VAL A 177 -4.06 -18.63 -9.95
N THR A 178 -4.89 -17.70 -9.48
CA THR A 178 -4.45 -16.64 -8.56
C THR A 178 -3.88 -17.21 -7.25
N GLY A 179 -4.43 -18.32 -6.74
CA GLY A 179 -3.91 -19.06 -5.60
C GLY A 179 -2.50 -19.60 -5.84
N GLN A 180 -2.16 -20.02 -7.06
CA GLN A 180 -0.79 -20.44 -7.41
C GLN A 180 0.20 -19.27 -7.26
N TYR A 181 -0.15 -18.07 -7.76
CA TYR A 181 0.69 -16.86 -7.58
C TYR A 181 0.79 -16.43 -6.12
N ALA A 182 -0.28 -16.61 -5.34
CA ALA A 182 -0.26 -16.37 -3.90
C ALA A 182 0.72 -17.31 -3.20
N ASN A 183 0.65 -18.61 -3.47
CA ASN A 183 1.56 -19.61 -2.91
C ASN A 183 3.03 -19.31 -3.28
N THR A 184 3.30 -19.03 -4.55
CA THR A 184 4.66 -18.66 -5.01
C THR A 184 5.18 -17.40 -4.33
N CYS A 185 4.33 -16.41 -4.08
CA CYS A 185 4.71 -15.20 -3.33
C CYS A 185 5.09 -15.53 -1.87
N VAL A 186 4.31 -16.38 -1.20
CA VAL A 186 4.59 -16.85 0.17
C VAL A 186 5.89 -17.66 0.24
N GLU A 187 6.08 -18.62 -0.67
CA GLU A 187 7.28 -19.44 -0.75
C GLU A 187 8.53 -18.57 -0.93
N MET A 188 8.49 -17.64 -1.87
CA MET A 188 9.61 -16.74 -2.13
C MET A 188 9.87 -15.78 -0.95
N ALA A 189 8.82 -15.31 -0.26
CA ALA A 189 8.98 -14.53 0.96
C ALA A 189 9.74 -15.31 2.05
N LYS A 190 9.37 -16.57 2.25
CA LYS A 190 10.04 -17.49 3.20
C LYS A 190 11.50 -17.75 2.78
N GLU A 191 11.74 -18.06 1.51
CA GLU A 191 13.10 -18.26 0.97
C GLU A 191 14.00 -17.03 1.18
N MET A 192 13.44 -15.83 1.05
CA MET A 192 14.20 -14.58 1.20
C MET A 192 14.27 -14.05 2.64
N GLY A 193 13.59 -14.71 3.58
CA GLY A 193 13.49 -14.29 4.97
C GLY A 193 12.86 -12.91 5.13
N VAL A 194 11.84 -12.56 4.33
CA VAL A 194 11.10 -11.29 4.43
C VAL A 194 9.68 -11.53 4.93
N ALA A 195 9.06 -10.49 5.50
CA ALA A 195 7.68 -10.57 5.98
C ALA A 195 6.70 -10.75 4.82
N TYR A 196 5.56 -11.38 5.09
CA TYR A 196 4.49 -11.54 4.10
C TYR A 196 3.10 -11.52 4.71
N ILE A 197 2.12 -11.18 3.88
CA ILE A 197 0.69 -11.22 4.19
C ILE A 197 0.02 -12.09 3.12
N ASN A 198 -0.53 -13.23 3.54
CA ASN A 198 -1.27 -14.12 2.64
C ASN A 198 -2.74 -13.70 2.55
N LEU A 199 -3.00 -12.63 1.79
CA LEU A 199 -4.32 -12.06 1.61
C LEU A 199 -5.28 -13.01 0.89
N TRP A 200 -4.77 -13.81 -0.06
CA TRP A 200 -5.54 -14.83 -0.78
C TRP A 200 -6.25 -15.78 0.19
N SER A 201 -5.50 -16.40 1.12
CA SER A 201 -6.08 -17.28 2.14
C SER A 201 -6.91 -16.49 3.15
N LYS A 202 -6.38 -15.35 3.64
CA LYS A 202 -7.00 -14.59 4.73
C LYS A 202 -8.42 -14.13 4.42
N MET A 203 -8.65 -13.63 3.20
CA MET A 203 -9.98 -13.19 2.78
C MET A 203 -10.97 -14.35 2.68
N GLN A 204 -10.51 -15.52 2.26
CA GLN A 204 -11.36 -16.70 2.04
C GLN A 204 -11.75 -17.42 3.35
N GLU A 205 -11.16 -17.07 4.49
CA GLU A 205 -11.62 -17.48 5.83
C GLU A 205 -13.01 -16.93 6.16
N THR A 206 -13.47 -15.88 5.47
CA THR A 206 -14.77 -15.25 5.70
C THR A 206 -15.81 -15.80 4.74
N GLU A 207 -16.92 -16.32 5.26
CA GLU A 207 -18.07 -16.71 4.44
C GLU A 207 -18.61 -15.51 3.64
N GLY A 208 -18.90 -15.72 2.36
CA GLY A 208 -19.39 -14.65 1.47
C GLY A 208 -18.34 -13.58 1.12
N TRP A 209 -17.04 -13.87 1.30
CA TRP A 209 -15.93 -12.97 0.95
C TRP A 209 -16.02 -12.38 -0.46
N GLN A 210 -16.60 -13.12 -1.41
CA GLN A 210 -16.70 -12.74 -2.81
C GLN A 210 -17.38 -11.38 -2.99
N LYS A 211 -18.51 -11.15 -2.30
CA LYS A 211 -19.27 -9.89 -2.38
C LYS A 211 -18.86 -8.91 -1.28
N LYS A 212 -18.45 -9.44 -0.13
CA LYS A 212 -18.03 -8.61 1.01
C LYS A 212 -16.75 -7.85 0.71
N PHE A 213 -15.77 -8.52 0.11
CA PHE A 213 -14.44 -7.96 -0.09
C PHE A 213 -14.16 -7.50 -1.52
N LEU A 214 -14.93 -7.94 -2.53
CA LEU A 214 -14.72 -7.55 -3.94
C LEU A 214 -15.99 -6.93 -4.54
N TRP A 215 -15.87 -5.77 -5.19
CA TRP A 215 -17.03 -5.08 -5.76
C TRP A 215 -17.31 -5.45 -7.23
N ASP A 216 -16.29 -5.87 -7.98
CA ASP A 216 -16.39 -6.37 -9.36
C ASP A 216 -15.82 -7.79 -9.53
N GLY A 217 -15.59 -8.49 -8.42
CA GLY A 217 -14.93 -9.80 -8.39
C GLY A 217 -13.40 -9.76 -8.49
N LEU A 218 -12.76 -8.59 -8.49
CA LEU A 218 -11.30 -8.43 -8.47
C LEU A 218 -10.79 -7.29 -7.58
N HIS A 219 -11.44 -6.13 -7.64
CA HIS A 219 -11.07 -4.94 -6.90
C HIS A 219 -11.76 -4.89 -5.54
N LEU A 220 -11.02 -4.41 -4.54
CA LEU A 220 -11.44 -4.44 -3.15
C LEU A 220 -12.56 -3.44 -2.83
N THR A 221 -13.58 -3.90 -2.10
CA THR A 221 -14.58 -3.04 -1.42
C THR A 221 -13.92 -2.28 -0.26
N PRO A 222 -14.62 -1.34 0.41
CA PRO A 222 -14.12 -0.75 1.66
C PRO A 222 -13.75 -1.79 2.72
N ASP A 223 -14.53 -2.87 2.85
CA ASP A 223 -14.26 -3.95 3.81
C ASP A 223 -13.04 -4.78 3.42
N GLY A 224 -12.89 -5.11 2.13
CA GLY A 224 -11.70 -5.82 1.64
C GLY A 224 -10.43 -4.98 1.84
N ASN A 225 -10.54 -3.67 1.63
CA ASN A 225 -9.50 -2.70 1.93
C ASN A 225 -9.18 -2.65 3.45
N ALA A 226 -10.18 -2.73 4.32
CA ALA A 226 -9.96 -2.77 5.77
C ALA A 226 -9.16 -4.01 6.23
N VAL A 227 -9.37 -5.18 5.61
CA VAL A 227 -8.56 -6.38 5.86
C VAL A 227 -7.08 -6.12 5.53
N VAL A 228 -6.79 -5.55 4.35
CA VAL A 228 -5.41 -5.21 3.96
C VAL A 228 -4.77 -4.27 4.98
N PHE A 229 -5.51 -3.23 5.39
CA PHE A 229 -5.04 -2.28 6.41
C PHE A 229 -4.67 -2.97 7.72
N GLN A 230 -5.57 -3.80 8.25
CA GLN A 230 -5.37 -4.48 9.54
C GLN A 230 -4.15 -5.40 9.50
N GLU A 231 -3.99 -6.18 8.44
CA GLU A 231 -2.84 -7.09 8.31
C GLU A 231 -1.51 -6.33 8.15
N VAL A 232 -1.48 -5.25 7.36
CA VAL A 232 -0.28 -4.41 7.22
C VAL A 232 0.11 -3.75 8.55
N ILE A 233 -0.87 -3.20 9.28
CA ILE A 233 -0.64 -2.59 10.59
C ILE A 233 -0.10 -3.60 11.59
N LYS A 234 -0.64 -4.82 11.59
CA LYS A 234 -0.16 -5.89 12.44
C LYS A 234 1.33 -6.17 12.21
N VAL A 235 1.73 -6.37 10.95
CA VAL A 235 3.15 -6.60 10.59
C VAL A 235 4.03 -5.42 10.99
N PHE A 236 3.57 -4.18 10.80
CA PHE A 236 4.34 -2.99 11.17
C PHE A 236 4.49 -2.84 12.68
N ASN A 237 3.43 -3.12 13.46
CA ASN A 237 3.49 -3.09 14.92
C ASN A 237 4.44 -4.14 15.48
N GLU A 238 4.40 -5.37 14.93
CA GLU A 238 5.31 -6.46 15.29
C GLU A 238 6.77 -6.11 14.98
N ALA A 239 7.01 -5.32 13.93
CA ALA A 239 8.32 -4.80 13.56
C ALA A 239 8.73 -3.53 14.33
N GLY A 240 7.96 -3.08 15.32
CA GLY A 240 8.26 -1.89 16.12
C GLY A 240 7.98 -0.55 15.43
N LEU A 241 7.28 -0.57 14.29
CA LEU A 241 6.87 0.62 13.54
C LEU A 241 5.44 1.08 13.90
N SER A 242 5.05 0.89 15.16
CA SER A 242 3.73 1.30 15.63
C SER A 242 3.67 2.82 15.76
N ALA A 243 2.57 3.41 15.30
CA ALA A 243 2.45 4.86 15.15
C ALA A 243 2.54 5.62 16.48
N ASP A 244 2.10 4.98 17.58
CA ASP A 244 2.16 5.48 18.96
C ASP A 244 3.58 5.46 19.55
N LYS A 245 4.47 4.59 19.04
CA LYS A 245 5.86 4.46 19.52
C LYS A 245 6.87 5.21 18.67
N MET A 246 6.47 5.70 17.50
CA MET A 246 7.35 6.55 16.71
C MET A 246 7.62 7.87 17.45
N PRO A 247 8.80 8.48 17.28
CA PRO A 247 9.15 9.74 17.93
C PRO A 247 8.63 10.93 17.14
N TYR A 248 8.24 12.01 17.83
CA TYR A 248 7.67 13.17 17.16
C TYR A 248 8.78 13.94 16.45
N ASP A 249 8.47 14.45 15.26
CA ASP A 249 9.39 15.31 14.52
C ASP A 249 9.71 16.59 15.31
N PHE A 250 8.70 17.07 16.07
CA PHE A 250 8.71 18.31 16.83
C PHE A 250 7.99 18.14 18.18
N PRO A 251 8.28 18.98 19.19
CA PRO A 251 7.59 18.91 20.48
C PRO A 251 6.08 19.02 20.34
N HIS A 252 5.35 18.32 21.22
CA HIS A 252 3.93 18.54 21.40
C HIS A 252 3.66 20.00 21.80
N HIS A 253 2.55 20.60 21.36
CA HIS A 253 2.30 22.02 21.57
C HIS A 253 2.31 22.45 23.06
N SER A 254 1.91 21.55 23.97
CA SER A 254 1.96 21.79 25.43
C SER A 254 3.38 21.82 26.02
N LYS A 255 4.40 21.48 25.22
CA LYS A 255 5.82 21.55 25.56
C LYS A 255 6.52 22.75 24.92
N ILE A 256 5.79 23.57 24.17
CA ILE A 256 6.33 24.81 23.59
C ILE A 256 6.31 25.87 24.69
N ASP A 257 7.47 26.50 24.92
CA ASP A 257 7.57 27.66 25.80
C ASP A 257 6.94 28.87 25.11
N ASP A 258 5.78 29.32 25.59
CA ASP A 258 5.07 30.47 25.02
C ASP A 258 5.89 31.77 25.03
N LYS A 259 6.86 31.90 25.95
CA LYS A 259 7.71 33.08 26.08
C LYS A 259 8.94 33.01 25.19
N ASN A 260 9.40 31.81 24.87
CA ASN A 260 10.52 31.58 23.96
C ASN A 260 10.30 30.34 23.07
N PRO A 261 9.35 30.39 22.12
CA PRO A 261 8.97 29.21 21.34
C PRO A 261 10.15 28.58 20.58
N GLY A 262 11.07 29.41 20.08
CA GLY A 262 12.23 28.95 19.31
C GLY A 262 13.11 27.96 20.08
N SER A 263 13.27 28.15 21.39
CA SER A 263 14.07 27.24 22.24
C SER A 263 13.50 25.81 22.29
N SER A 264 12.18 25.66 22.24
CA SER A 264 11.51 24.35 22.25
C SER A 264 11.79 23.54 20.98
N PHE A 265 12.20 24.19 19.89
CA PHE A 265 12.56 23.53 18.63
C PHE A 265 14.06 23.28 18.48
N GLN A 266 14.90 23.75 19.42
CA GLN A 266 16.36 23.58 19.38
C GLN A 266 16.85 22.30 20.09
N GLN A 267 16.04 21.70 20.97
CA GLN A 267 16.49 20.64 21.89
C GLN A 267 16.56 19.21 21.35
N ASN A 268 16.23 18.96 20.08
CA ASN A 268 16.27 17.61 19.52
C ASN A 268 17.45 17.37 18.59
N VAL A 269 18.63 17.96 18.75
CA VAL A 269 19.85 17.41 18.09
C VAL A 269 20.22 16.08 18.78
N CYS A 270 19.34 15.08 18.71
CA CYS A 270 19.70 13.73 19.09
C CYS A 270 20.65 13.19 18.02
N ASP A 271 21.91 13.13 18.39
CA ASP A 271 22.83 12.04 18.10
C ASP A 271 22.05 10.76 17.77
N ALA A 272 21.96 10.43 16.50
CA ALA A 272 21.54 9.11 16.05
C ALA A 272 22.81 8.34 15.67
N SER A 273 23.57 7.97 16.69
CA SER A 273 24.51 6.85 16.58
C SER A 273 23.68 5.57 16.61
N LEU A 274 23.34 5.06 15.43
CA LEU A 274 22.99 3.66 15.17
C LEU A 274 23.70 3.22 13.90
#